data_AF-A0A8B5XZJ3-F1
#
_entry.id   AF-A0A8B5XZJ3-F1
#
_cell.length_a   1.000
_cell.length_b   1.000
_cell.length_c   1.000
_cell.angle_alpha   90.00
_cell.angle_beta   90.00
_cell.angle_gamma   90.00
#
_symmetry.space_group_name_H-M   'P 1'
#
loop_
_entity.id
_entity.type
_entity.pdbx_description
1 polymer ?
#
loop_
_entity_poly.entity_id
_entity_poly.type
_entity_poly.pdbx_seq_one_letter_code
_entity_poly.pdbx_strand_id
1 'polypeptide(L)' 'MPCRKVTIEKVEEKRQEMIKLAAIYGLTSLLTVQASQELDTLLNALTSKRDSEYFSLQKAYRYF' A
#
# COMPACT_ATOMS: atom_id res chain seq x y z
N MET A 1 -9.33 15.64 17.51
CA MET A 1 -8.31 15.24 16.52
C MET A 1 -9.01 14.42 15.44
N PRO A 2 -9.24 14.94 14.23
CA PRO A 2 -9.89 14.14 13.19
C PRO A 2 -8.89 13.08 12.70
N CYS A 3 -9.13 11.82 13.04
CA CYS A 3 -8.40 10.68 12.50
C CYS A 3 -8.45 10.76 10.97
N ARG A 4 -7.31 11.01 10.33
CA ARG A 4 -7.18 11.01 8.87
C ARG A 4 -7.56 9.61 8.38
N LYS A 5 -8.80 9.45 7.90
CA LYS A 5 -9.26 8.21 7.28
C LYS A 5 -8.45 8.05 6.01
N VAL A 6 -7.52 7.09 5.99
CA VAL A 6 -6.94 6.59 4.74
C VAL A 6 -8.10 5.95 3.99
N THR A 7 -8.48 6.54 2.86
CA THR A 7 -9.53 6.05 1.96
C THR A 7 -8.88 5.31 0.80
N ILE A 8 -9.62 4.38 0.19
CA ILE A 8 -9.16 3.62 -0.99
C ILE A 8 -8.78 4.57 -2.13
N GLU A 9 -9.50 5.69 -2.26
CA GLU A 9 -9.22 6.75 -3.24
C GLU A 9 -7.78 7.28 -3.14
N LYS A 10 -7.29 7.54 -1.92
CA LYS A 10 -5.90 8.04 -1.72
C LYS A 10 -4.84 7.02 -2.09
N VAL A 11 -5.14 5.73 -1.92
CA VAL A 11 -4.24 4.64 -2.35
C VAL A 11 -4.20 4.58 -3.87
N GLU A 12 -5.35 4.72 -4.53
CA GLU A 12 -5.42 4.66 -5.98
C GLU A 12 -4.77 5.87 -6.64
N GLU A 13 -4.97 7.07 -6.09
CA GLU A 13 -4.25 8.27 -6.52
C GLU A 13 -2.73 8.06 -6.41
N LYS A 14 -2.27 7.52 -5.28
CA LYS A 14 -0.84 7.30 -5.06
C LYS A 14 -0.26 6.19 -5.94
N ARG A 15 -1.05 5.16 -6.24
CA ARG A 15 -0.71 4.11 -7.21
C ARG A 15 -0.52 4.71 -8.60
N GLN A 16 -1.44 5.56 -9.05
CA GLN A 16 -1.32 6.22 -10.35
C GLN A 16 -0.09 7.13 -10.43
N GLU A 17 0.22 7.85 -9.34
CA GLU A 17 1.43 8.67 -9.26
C GLU A 17 2.70 7.82 -9.38
N MET A 18 2.79 6.70 -8.65
CA MET A 18 3.92 5.77 -8.75
C MET A 18 4.08 5.22 -10.17
N ILE A 19 2.97 4.84 -10.84
CA ILE A 19 3.00 4.34 -12.23
C ILE A 19 3.52 5.43 -13.19
N LYS A 20 3.07 6.67 -13.03
CA LYS A 20 3.57 7.80 -13.84
C LYS A 20 5.06 8.04 -13.62
N LEU A 21 5.51 8.03 -12.36
CA LEU A 21 6.93 8.19 -12.03
C LEU A 21 7.77 7.03 -12.57
N ALA A 22 7.27 5.80 -12.49
CA ALA A 22 7.92 4.63 -13.08
C ALA A 22 8.03 4.75 -14.61
N ALA A 23 7.01 5.27 -15.27
CA ALA A 23 7.02 5.48 -16.72
C ALA A 23 8.00 6.57 -17.16
N ILE A 24 8.16 7.63 -16.35
CA ILE A 24 9.02 8.79 -16.69
C ILE A 24 10.48 8.53 -16.29
N TYR A 25 10.71 8.05 -15.06
CA TYR A 25 12.04 7.95 -14.46
C TYR A 25 12.56 6.51 -14.35
N GLY A 26 11.73 5.52 -14.66
CA GLY A 26 12.05 4.11 -14.45
C GLY A 26 11.76 3.62 -13.03
N LEU A 27 11.74 2.30 -12.86
CA LEU A 27 11.40 1.65 -11.59
C LEU A 27 12.46 1.86 -10.50
N THR A 28 13.72 2.05 -10.89
CA THR A 28 14.85 2.22 -9.96
C THR A 28 15.13 3.67 -9.59
N SER A 29 14.39 4.61 -10.16
CA SER A 29 14.50 6.02 -9.78
C SER A 29 14.08 6.20 -8.32
N LEU A 30 14.83 7.03 -7.59
CA LEU A 30 14.55 7.36 -6.20
C LEU A 30 13.11 7.84 -6.01
N LEU A 31 12.58 8.62 -6.97
CA LEU A 31 11.20 9.12 -6.94
C LEU A 31 10.17 7.99 -7.01
N THR A 32 10.41 6.99 -7.87
CA THR A 32 9.52 5.82 -8.01
C THR A 32 9.60 4.94 -6.78
N VAL A 33 10.80 4.74 -6.23
CA VAL A 33 11.01 3.97 -4.99
C VAL A 33 10.34 4.65 -3.81
N GLN A 34 10.46 5.97 -3.66
CA GLN A 34 9.77 6.75 -2.62
C GLN A 34 8.25 6.64 -2.77
N ALA A 35 7.72 6.83 -3.98
CA ALA A 35 6.30 6.67 -4.24
C ALA A 35 5.79 5.26 -3.93
N SER A 36 6.60 4.22 -4.18
CA SER A 36 6.29 2.84 -3.80
C SER A 36 6.25 2.64 -2.29
N GLN A 37 7.17 3.23 -1.54
CA GLN A 37 7.21 3.13 -0.07
C GLN A 37 6.01 3.86 0.57
N GLU A 38 5.64 5.02 0.02
CA GLU A 38 4.46 5.76 0.47
C GLU A 38 3.18 4.98 0.17
N LEU A 39 3.06 4.37 -1.01
CA LEU A 39 1.94 3.51 -1.35
C LEU A 39 1.83 2.30 -0.42
N ASP A 40 2.95 1.64 -0.13
CA ASP A 40 2.99 0.50 0.80
C ASP A 40 2.57 0.89 2.22
N THR A 41 3.00 2.06 2.69
CA THR A 41 2.58 2.61 3.99
C THR A 41 1.08 2.84 4.05
N LEU A 42 0.49 3.38 2.98
CA LEU A 42 -0.95 3.59 2.88
C LEU A 42 -1.72 2.26 2.82
N LEU A 43 -1.19 1.26 2.11
CA LEU A 43 -1.75 -0.09 2.07
C LEU A 43 -1.71 -0.73 3.46
N ASN A 44 -0.57 -0.73 4.13
CA ASN A 44 -0.42 -1.27 5.48
C ASN A 44 -1.33 -0.55 6.50
N ALA A 45 -1.56 0.76 6.35
CA ALA A 45 -2.52 1.51 7.16
C ALA A 45 -4.00 1.14 6.90
N LEU A 46 -4.31 0.63 5.71
CA LEU A 46 -5.62 0.03 5.41
C LEU A 46 -5.72 -1.41 5.91
N THR A 47 -4.68 -2.21 5.72
CA THR A 47 -4.64 -3.64 6.09
C THR A 47 -4.62 -3.82 7.60
N SER A 48 -3.97 -2.95 8.36
CA SER A 48 -4.05 -2.91 9.83
C SER A 48 -5.46 -2.74 10.40
N LYS A 49 -6.43 -2.25 9.61
CA LYS A 49 -7.85 -2.27 9.98
C LYS A 49 -8.56 -3.59 9.60
N ARG A 50 -8.00 -4.35 8.66
CA ARG A 50 -8.46 -5.68 8.20
C ARG A 50 -7.66 -6.85 8.80
N ASP A 51 -6.66 -6.59 9.64
CA ASP A 51 -5.83 -7.63 10.26
C ASP A 51 -6.57 -8.49 11.30
N SER A 52 -7.85 -8.19 11.59
CA SER A 52 -8.74 -9.17 12.24
C SER A 52 -9.02 -10.40 11.35
N GLU A 53 -8.80 -10.32 10.04
CA GLU A 53 -9.21 -11.36 9.08
C GLU A 53 -8.01 -12.03 8.36
N TYR A 54 -6.88 -11.34 8.17
CA TYR A 54 -5.69 -11.90 7.50
C TYR A 54 -4.85 -12.83 8.40
N PHE A 55 -4.85 -12.61 9.71
CA PHE A 55 -4.19 -13.53 10.68
C PHE A 55 -4.85 -14.92 10.68
N SER A 56 -6.14 -14.99 10.33
CA SER A 56 -6.92 -16.23 10.22
C SER A 56 -6.47 -17.11 9.04
N LEU A 57 -6.09 -16.50 7.91
CA LEU A 57 -5.77 -17.22 6.68
C LEU A 57 -4.34 -17.79 6.70
N GLN A 58 -3.35 -17.08 7.26
CA GLN A 58 -2.00 -17.63 7.39
C GLN A 58 -1.93 -18.87 8.29
N LYS A 59 -2.81 -18.99 9.29
CA LYS A 59 -2.87 -20.19 10.12
C LYS A 59 -3.41 -21.41 9.35
N ALA A 60 -4.25 -21.21 8.33
CA ALA A 60 -4.80 -22.30 7.52
C ALA A 60 -3.77 -22.89 6.53
N TYR A 61 -2.89 -22.06 5.95
CA TYR A 61 -1.87 -22.51 4.99
C TYR A 61 -0.58 -23.03 5.63
N ARG A 62 -0.44 -22.96 6.95
CA ARG A 62 0.71 -23.51 7.69
C ARG A 62 0.52 -24.97 8.13
N TYR A 63 -0.63 -25.57 7.84
CA TYR A 63 -0.96 -26.97 8.15
C TYR A 63 -1.16 -27.85 6.90
N PHE A 64 -0.64 -27.44 5.74
CA PHE A 64 -0.49 -28.30 4.56
C PHE A 64 0.97 -28.45 4.19
#